data_AF-A0A0B6XFJ3-F1
#
_entry.id   AF-A0A0B6XFJ3-F1
#
_cell.length_a   1.000
_cell.length_b   1.000
_cell.length_c   1.000
_cell.angle_alpha   90.00
_cell.angle_beta   90.00
_cell.angle_gamma   90.00
#
_symmetry.space_group_name_H-M   'P 1'
#
loop_
_entity.id
_entity.type
_entity.pdbx_description
1 polymer ?
#
loop_
_entity_poly.entity_id
_entity_poly.type
_entity_poly.pdbx_seq_one_letter_code
_entity_poly.pdbx_strand_id
1 'polypeptide(L)' 'MKSLTLTIQKIIDIAKFAGLHIENQEIDTNAEFIIRKDVDVLQDDGSVYTGLVVFDAEYPEEGAMPIE' A
#
# COMPACT_ATOMS: atom_id res chain seq x y z
N MET A 1 16.11 2.92 1.64
CA MET A 1 14.71 2.58 1.36
C MET A 1 14.13 1.88 2.59
N LYS A 2 13.09 2.45 3.21
CA LYS A 2 12.37 1.79 4.32
C LYS A 2 11.14 1.09 3.74
N SER A 3 10.97 -0.18 4.08
CA SER A 3 9.86 -1.03 3.63
C SER A 3 9.16 -1.61 4.85
N LEU A 4 7.83 -1.68 4.80
CA LEU A 4 7.00 -2.29 5.82
C LEU A 4 5.99 -3.22 5.16
N THR A 5 5.92 -4.47 5.63
CA THR A 5 4.92 -5.44 5.17
C THR A 5 3.84 -5.60 6.24
N LEU A 6 2.58 -5.47 5.85
CA LEU A 6 1.41 -5.60 6.72
C LEU A 6 0.37 -6.48 6.06
N THR A 7 -0.33 -7.29 6.84
CA THR A 7 -1.57 -7.92 6.37
C THR A 7 -2.71 -6.91 6.38
N ILE A 8 -3.75 -7.15 5.58
CA ILE A 8 -5.00 -6.38 5.65
C ILE A 8 -5.56 -6.34 7.07
N GLN A 9 -5.50 -7.45 7.82
CA GLN A 9 -5.93 -7.47 9.22
C GLN A 9 -5.23 -6.38 10.06
N LYS A 10 -3.92 -6.24 9.92
CA LYS A 10 -3.15 -5.21 10.66
C LYS A 10 -3.51 -3.80 10.21
N ILE A 11 -3.78 -3.61 8.92
CA ILE A 11 -4.24 -2.32 8.38
C ILE A 11 -5.59 -1.95 9.00
N ILE A 12 -6.53 -2.91 9.06
CA ILE A 12 -7.84 -2.76 9.70
C ILE A 12 -7.69 -2.40 11.18
N ASP A 13 -6.80 -3.07 11.90
CA ASP A 13 -6.58 -2.81 13.33
C ASP A 13 -6.03 -1.40 13.58
N ILE A 14 -5.08 -0.94 12.74
CA ILE A 14 -4.55 0.43 12.79
C ILE A 14 -5.63 1.46 12.47
N ALA A 15 -6.44 1.22 11.44
CA ALA A 15 -7.53 2.10 11.05
C ALA A 15 -8.58 2.22 12.15
N LYS A 16 -8.96 1.11 12.79
CA LYS A 16 -9.85 1.11 13.96
C LYS A 16 -9.24 1.86 15.15
N PHE A 17 -7.96 1.66 15.44
CA PHE A 17 -7.25 2.40 16.47
C PHE A 17 -7.26 3.92 16.20
N ALA A 18 -7.12 4.32 14.93
CA ALA A 18 -7.21 5.72 14.49
C ALA A 18 -8.65 6.27 14.46
N GLY A 19 -9.67 5.46 14.77
CA GLY A 19 -11.08 5.86 14.74
C GLY A 19 -11.69 5.93 13.34
N LEU A 20 -11.05 5.33 12.34
CA LEU A 20 -11.58 5.27 10.97
C LEU A 20 -12.69 4.24 10.87
N HIS A 21 -13.73 4.58 10.10
CA HIS A 21 -14.78 3.65 9.73
C HIS A 21 -14.35 2.86 8.49
N ILE A 22 -14.52 1.54 8.54
CA ILE A 22 -14.20 0.64 7.43
C ILE A 22 -15.51 0.03 6.98
N GLU A 23 -15.89 0.25 5.72
CA GLU A 23 -17.04 -0.40 5.13
C GLU A 23 -16.76 -1.90 4.99
N ASN A 24 -17.70 -2.73 5.47
CA ASN A 24 -17.56 -4.18 5.38
C ASN A 24 -17.66 -4.62 3.92
N GLN A 25 -16.53 -5.00 3.34
CA GLN A 25 -16.45 -5.77 2.11
C GLN A 25 -15.91 -7.16 2.46
N GLU A 26 -16.24 -8.17 1.66
CA GLU A 26 -15.58 -9.48 1.75
C GLU A 26 -14.12 -9.28 1.32
N ILE A 27 -13.23 -9.13 2.30
CA ILE A 27 -11.80 -8.89 2.07
C ILE A 27 -11.02 -10.05 2.69
N ASP A 28 -10.06 -10.59 1.95
CA ASP A 28 -9.10 -11.55 2.50
C ASP A 28 -8.16 -10.83 3.47
N THR A 29 -8.38 -11.03 4.77
CA THR A 29 -7.61 -10.37 5.83
C THR A 29 -6.16 -10.84 5.91
N ASN A 30 -5.80 -11.95 5.24
CA ASN A 30 -4.44 -12.49 5.24
C ASN A 30 -3.57 -11.95 4.12
N ALA A 31 -4.16 -11.30 3.10
CA ALA A 31 -3.41 -10.68 2.02
C ALA A 31 -2.38 -9.69 2.58
N GLU A 32 -1.16 -9.74 2.06
CA GLU A 32 -0.04 -8.94 2.50
C GLU A 32 0.22 -7.77 1.54
N PHE A 33 0.45 -6.59 2.10
CA PHE A 33 0.81 -5.38 1.36
C PHE A 33 2.16 -4.86 1.82
N ILE A 34 2.97 -4.45 0.86
CA ILE A 34 4.29 -3.85 1.06
C ILE A 34 4.19 -2.35 0.84
N ILE A 35 4.43 -1.59 1.89
CA ILE A 35 4.50 -0.13 1.85
C ILE A 35 5.96 0.29 1.76
N ARG A 36 6.33 1.03 0.72
CA ARG A 36 7.69 1.60 0.55
C ARG A 36 7.64 3.11 0.45
N LYS A 37 8.55 3.75 1.16
CA LYS A 37 8.72 5.21 1.15
C LYS A 37 9.95 5.61 0.34
N ASP A 38 9.89 6.79 -0.26
CA ASP A 38 10.96 7.43 -1.03
C ASP A 38 11.30 6.59 -2.27
N VAL A 39 10.26 6.13 -2.97
CA VAL A 39 10.40 5.38 -4.22
C VAL A 39 10.23 6.32 -5.40
N ASP A 40 11.24 6.33 -6.28
CA ASP A 40 11.22 7.07 -7.53
C ASP A 40 10.37 6.31 -8.55
N VAL A 41 9.29 6.94 -9.01
CA VAL A 41 8.40 6.45 -10.05
C VAL A 41 8.64 7.30 -11.30
N LEU A 42 9.12 6.66 -12.36
CA LEU A 42 9.27 7.29 -13.67
C LEU A 42 7.90 7.36 -14.35
N GLN A 43 7.47 8.57 -14.70
CA GLN A 43 6.23 8.79 -15.43
C GLN A 43 6.46 8.70 -16.94
N ASP A 44 5.39 8.51 -17.70
CA ASP A 44 5.42 8.39 -19.16
C ASP A 44 5.95 9.66 -19.86
N ASP A 45 5.84 10.82 -19.21
CA ASP A 45 6.37 12.10 -19.71
C ASP A 45 7.89 12.27 -19.42
N GLY A 46 8.51 11.29 -18.78
CA GLY A 46 9.93 11.30 -18.39
C GLY A 46 10.23 12.02 -17.08
N SER A 47 9.23 12.56 -16.40
CA SER A 47 9.38 13.13 -15.05
C SER A 47 9.50 12.03 -13.99
N VAL A 48 10.11 12.37 -12.85
CA VAL A 48 10.28 11.46 -11.72
C VAL A 48 9.49 11.98 -10.53
N TYR A 49 8.63 11.14 -9.98
CA TYR A 49 7.91 11.39 -8.74
C TYR A 49 8.48 10.50 -7.63
N THR A 50 8.99 11.11 -6.55
CA THR A 50 9.43 10.38 -5.35
C THR A 50 8.30 10.35 -4.34
N GLY A 51 7.76 9.16 -4.05
CA GLY A 51 6.54 9.04 -3.26
C GLY A 51 6.48 7.84 -2.32
N LEU A 52 5.29 7.69 -1.72
CA LEU A 52 4.86 6.50 -1.01
C LEU A 52 4.17 5.57 -2.01
N VAL A 53 4.55 4.31 -2.02
CA VAL A 53 3.95 3.28 -2.88
C VAL A 53 3.52 2.09 -2.04
N VAL A 54 2.44 1.45 -2.47
CA VAL A 54 1.91 0.23 -1.87
C VAL A 54 1.83 -0.83 -2.94
N PHE A 55 2.27 -2.05 -2.62
CA PHE A 55 2.21 -3.21 -3.51
C PHE A 55 1.46 -4.34 -2.81
N ASP A 56 0.70 -5.12 -3.56
CA ASP A 56 0.33 -6.47 -3.13
C ASP A 56 1.62 -7.32 -3.09
N ALA A 57 1.83 -8.05 -2.00
CA ALA A 57 3.02 -8.90 -1.84
C ALA A 57 2.96 -10.15 -2.73
N GLU A 58 1.78 -10.63 -3.10
CA GLU A 58 1.61 -11.80 -3.96
C GLU A 58 1.89 -11.46 -5.43
N TYR A 59 1.57 -10.23 -5.84
CA TYR A 59 1.75 -9.73 -7.21
C TYR A 59 2.38 -8.32 -7.21
N PRO A 60 3.64 -8.17 -6.75
CA PRO A 60 4.29 -6.87 -6.63
C PRO A 60 4.49 -6.15 -7.97
N GLU A 61 4.49 -6.89 -9.08
CA GLU A 61 4.56 -6.39 -10.45
C GLU A 61 3.24 -5.81 -10.99
N GLU A 62 2.08 -6.19 -10.44
CA GLU A 62 0.76 -5.76 -10.95
C GLU A 62 0.19 -4.55 -10.20
N GLY A 63 0.82 -4.12 -9.09
CA GLY A 63 0.13 -3.35 -8.05
C GLY A 63 0.83 -2.08 -7.58
N ALA A 64 1.59 -1.36 -8.41
CA ALA A 64 2.09 -0.04 -8.01
C ALA A 64 0.98 1.00 -8.09
N MET A 65 0.18 1.14 -7.02
CA MET A 65 -0.78 2.24 -6.92
C MET A 65 -0.13 3.44 -6.22
N PRO A 66 -0.13 4.64 -6.85
CA PRO A 66 0.25 5.86 -6.15
C PRO A 66 -0.78 6.16 -5.07
N ILE A 67 -0.31 6.50 -3.87
CA ILE A 67 -1.16 7.13 -2.86
C ILE A 67 -1.11 8.64 -3.12
N GLU A 68 -2.22 9.20 -3.64
CA GLU A 68 -2.46 10.65 -3.74
C GLU A 68 -2.84 11.25 -2.38
#